data_AF-A0AAP5AIF3-F1
#
_entry.id   AF-A0AAP5AIF3-F1
#
_cell.length_a   1.000
_cell.length_b   1.000
_cell.length_c   1.000
_cell.angle_alpha   90.00
_cell.angle_beta   90.00
_cell.angle_gamma   90.00
#
_symmetry.space_group_name_H-M   'P 1'
#
loop_
_entity.id
_entity.type
_entity.pdbx_description
1 polymer ?
#
loop_
_entity_poly.entity_id
_entity_poly.type
_entity_poly.pdbx_seq_one_letter_code
_entity_poly.pdbx_strand_id
1 'polypeptide(L)'
;MHFPRCLASALRPRLDGLGAWLAPLGLRVLLAWEYLESGLEKWRGVNWFDNVQSHFPLPLRWLPAEFNWQAATWIELIGGICLLLGVATRATAALLIGLTVVATAAVHWPAQWDSLASLAQGYAISDQGQGNFKLPLLFIAMLLPLLLQGAGRLSVDGWLRRDPRGRADALAWGGLALVAAWPLAWLLPGPALVLATVGTALLGVAVWHRRHGTVRPLC
;
A
#
# COMPACT_ATOMS: atom_id res chain seq x y z
N MET A 1 33.83 -23.02 -1.00
CA MET A 1 32.95 -21.90 -1.44
C MET A 1 31.68 -21.80 -0.58
N HIS A 2 31.81 -21.49 0.73
CA HIS A 2 30.68 -21.47 1.70
C HIS A 2 30.15 -20.07 2.04
N PHE A 3 30.83 -19.01 1.59
CA PHE A 3 30.55 -17.61 1.94
C PHE A 3 29.17 -17.07 1.50
N PRO A 4 28.68 -17.31 0.26
CA PRO A 4 27.42 -16.70 -0.19
C PRO A 4 26.19 -17.24 0.55
N ARG A 5 26.24 -18.50 1.02
CA ARG A 5 25.16 -19.12 1.81
C ARG A 5 25.04 -18.50 3.21
N CYS A 6 26.17 -18.11 3.82
CA CYS A 6 26.21 -17.49 5.14
C CYS A 6 25.71 -16.03 5.12
N LEU A 7 26.00 -15.29 4.05
CA LEU A 7 25.48 -13.93 3.88
C LEU A 7 23.95 -13.93 3.69
N ALA A 8 23.44 -14.82 2.83
CA ALA A 8 22.00 -14.92 2.56
C ALA A 8 21.20 -15.30 3.83
N SER A 9 21.71 -16.23 4.65
CA SER A 9 21.07 -16.63 5.90
C SER A 9 21.06 -15.51 6.96
N ALA A 10 22.02 -14.59 6.92
CA ALA A 10 22.09 -13.44 7.82
C ALA A 10 21.23 -12.24 7.36
N LEU A 11 21.10 -12.02 6.05
CA LEU A 11 20.35 -10.89 5.48
C LEU A 11 18.84 -11.14 5.45
N ARG A 12 18.41 -12.36 5.08
CA ARG A 12 17.00 -12.69 4.86
C ARG A 12 16.11 -12.36 6.07
N PRO A 13 16.43 -12.76 7.32
CA PRO A 13 15.60 -12.45 8.48
C PRO A 13 15.47 -10.95 8.80
N ARG A 14 16.45 -10.14 8.35
CA ARG A 14 16.43 -8.68 8.51
C ARG A 14 15.55 -8.01 7.47
N LEU A 15 15.65 -8.45 6.21
CA LEU A 15 14.77 -7.99 5.14
C LEU A 15 13.32 -8.39 5.43
N ASP A 16 13.08 -9.62 5.88
CA ASP A 16 11.75 -10.07 6.31
C ASP A 16 11.24 -9.23 7.49
N GLY A 17 12.13 -8.92 8.44
CA GLY A 17 11.87 -8.03 9.56
C GLY A 17 11.41 -6.65 9.10
N LEU A 18 12.19 -5.97 8.24
CA LEU A 18 11.86 -4.66 7.67
C LEU A 18 10.57 -4.71 6.84
N GLY A 19 10.41 -5.75 6.02
CA GLY A 19 9.23 -5.96 5.17
C GLY A 19 7.94 -6.01 5.98
N ALA A 20 7.95 -6.64 7.16
CA ALA A 20 6.80 -6.69 8.06
C ALA A 20 6.38 -5.31 8.61
N TRP A 21 7.27 -4.31 8.61
CA TRP A 21 6.98 -2.93 9.00
C TRP A 21 6.58 -2.08 7.80
N LEU A 22 7.42 -2.09 6.76
CA LEU A 22 7.37 -1.08 5.69
C LEU A 22 6.46 -1.47 4.53
N ALA A 23 6.41 -2.75 4.14
CA ALA A 23 5.68 -3.12 2.92
C ALA A 23 4.16 -2.89 3.06
N PRO A 24 3.49 -3.35 4.13
CA PRO A 24 2.08 -3.05 4.32
C PRO A 24 1.81 -1.56 4.58
N LEU A 25 2.73 -0.85 5.22
CA LEU A 25 2.60 0.59 5.45
C LEU A 25 2.64 1.37 4.13
N GLY A 26 3.62 1.09 3.27
CA GLY A 26 3.76 1.77 1.98
C GLY A 26 2.52 1.61 1.12
N LEU A 27 1.98 0.38 1.04
CA LEU A 27 0.72 0.11 0.34
C LEU A 27 -0.45 0.89 0.95
N ARG A 28 -0.58 0.90 2.29
CA ARG A 28 -1.66 1.62 2.98
C ARG A 28 -1.59 3.13 2.76
N VAL A 29 -0.40 3.73 2.84
CA VAL A 29 -0.22 5.18 2.63
C VAL A 29 -0.57 5.57 1.20
N LEU A 30 -0.04 4.84 0.20
CA LEU A 30 -0.31 5.12 -1.20
C LEU A 30 -1.80 5.01 -1.51
N LEU A 31 -2.42 3.88 -1.16
CA LEU A 31 -3.83 3.66 -1.44
C LEU A 31 -4.75 4.60 -0.66
N ALA A 32 -4.45 4.86 0.62
CA ALA A 32 -5.26 5.76 1.42
C ALA A 32 -5.26 7.17 0.85
N TRP A 33 -4.13 7.65 0.33
CA TRP A 33 -4.07 8.95 -0.34
C TRP A 33 -5.09 9.02 -1.48
N GLU A 34 -5.05 8.06 -2.40
CA GLU A 34 -5.90 8.03 -3.59
C GLU A 34 -7.39 7.93 -3.24
N TYR A 35 -7.77 7.09 -2.28
CA TYR A 35 -9.16 7.01 -1.83
C TYR A 35 -9.62 8.27 -1.11
N LEU A 36 -8.76 8.88 -0.28
CA LEU A 36 -9.11 10.12 0.41
C LEU A 36 -9.28 11.28 -0.57
N GLU A 37 -8.41 11.38 -1.57
CA GLU A 37 -8.52 12.37 -2.63
C GLU A 37 -9.85 12.19 -3.39
N SER A 38 -10.15 10.98 -3.86
CA SER A 38 -11.40 10.70 -4.57
C SER A 38 -12.66 10.92 -3.73
N GLY A 39 -12.60 10.60 -2.43
CA GLY A 39 -13.70 10.86 -1.50
C GLY A 39 -13.88 12.35 -1.20
N LEU A 40 -12.78 13.11 -1.09
CA LEU A 40 -12.82 14.56 -0.89
C LEU A 40 -13.39 15.28 -2.12
N GLU A 41 -13.06 14.82 -3.32
CA GLU A 41 -13.66 15.31 -4.56
C GLU A 41 -15.17 15.12 -4.57
N LYS A 42 -15.67 13.95 -4.15
CA LYS A 42 -17.13 13.71 -4.08
C LYS A 42 -17.81 14.49 -2.96
N TRP A 43 -17.14 14.63 -1.81
CA TRP A 43 -17.68 15.39 -0.69
C TRP A 43 -17.82 16.89 -0.99
N ARG A 44 -16.89 17.45 -1.76
CA ARG A 44 -16.88 18.88 -2.13
C ARG A 44 -17.56 19.16 -3.48
N GLY A 45 -17.82 18.11 -4.25
CA GLY A 45 -18.33 18.19 -5.61
C GLY A 45 -19.85 18.20 -5.71
N VAL A 46 -20.31 18.23 -6.96
CA VAL A 46 -21.72 18.05 -7.31
C VAL A 46 -21.90 16.60 -7.75
N ASN A 47 -22.98 15.98 -7.28
CA ASN A 47 -23.29 14.59 -7.62
C ASN A 47 -23.51 14.44 -9.13
N TRP A 48 -22.63 13.69 -9.78
CA TRP A 48 -22.71 13.37 -11.20
C TRP A 48 -23.13 11.91 -11.47
N PHE A 49 -23.39 11.11 -10.43
CA PHE A 49 -23.78 9.71 -10.59
C PHE A 49 -25.11 9.54 -11.33
N ASP A 50 -25.97 10.57 -11.35
CA ASP A 50 -27.18 10.59 -12.19
C ASP A 50 -26.88 10.32 -13.67
N ASN A 51 -25.73 10.80 -14.17
CA ASN A 51 -25.32 10.62 -15.57
C ASN A 51 -24.86 9.20 -15.89
N VAL A 52 -24.47 8.42 -14.88
CA VAL A 52 -23.93 7.05 -15.03
C VAL A 52 -24.78 6.00 -14.32
N GLN A 53 -25.96 6.37 -13.81
CA GLN A 53 -26.83 5.52 -13.02
C GLN A 53 -27.15 4.19 -13.73
N SER A 54 -27.40 4.24 -15.04
CA SER A 54 -27.70 3.06 -15.86
C SER A 54 -26.52 2.08 -15.99
N HIS A 55 -25.28 2.53 -15.74
CA HIS A 55 -24.07 1.71 -15.83
C HIS A 55 -23.78 0.95 -14.53
N PHE A 56 -24.35 1.37 -13.40
CA PHE A 56 -24.13 0.66 -12.14
C PHE A 56 -24.53 -0.83 -12.26
N PRO A 57 -23.77 -1.73 -11.63
CA PRO A 57 -24.15 -3.14 -11.54
C PRO A 57 -25.40 -3.29 -10.65
N LEU A 58 -26.18 -4.35 -10.88
CA LEU A 58 -27.28 -4.71 -9.99
C LEU A 58 -26.72 -5.24 -8.65
N PRO A 59 -27.35 -4.92 -7.50
CA PRO A 59 -28.59 -4.15 -7.33
C PRO A 59 -28.39 -2.63 -7.20
N LEU A 60 -27.16 -2.11 -7.25
CA LEU A 60 -26.87 -0.68 -7.03
C LEU A 60 -27.56 0.24 -8.04
N ARG A 61 -27.81 -0.24 -9.26
CA ARG A 61 -28.61 0.46 -10.27
C ARG A 61 -30.04 0.79 -9.80
N TRP A 62 -30.59 -0.01 -8.90
CA TRP A 62 -31.95 0.22 -8.35
C TRP A 62 -31.95 1.22 -7.20
N LEU A 63 -30.78 1.55 -6.64
CA LEU A 63 -30.65 2.56 -5.59
C LEU A 63 -30.54 3.94 -6.23
N PRO A 64 -31.06 5.01 -5.60
CA PRO A 64 -30.91 6.37 -6.08
C PRO A 64 -29.43 6.75 -6.25
N ALA A 65 -29.11 7.56 -7.26
CA ALA A 65 -27.75 8.04 -7.51
C ALA A 65 -27.17 8.76 -6.29
N GLU A 66 -27.98 9.56 -5.58
CA GLU A 66 -27.59 10.20 -4.32
C GLU A 66 -27.15 9.20 -3.25
N PHE A 67 -27.84 8.07 -3.12
CA PHE A 67 -27.42 7.04 -2.18
C PHE A 67 -26.07 6.44 -2.58
N ASN A 68 -25.90 6.10 -3.86
CA ASN A 68 -24.63 5.56 -4.37
C ASN A 68 -23.49 6.57 -4.21
N TRP A 69 -23.75 7.86 -4.44
CA TRP A 69 -22.79 8.95 -4.28
C TRP A 69 -22.31 9.08 -2.84
N GLN A 70 -23.24 9.16 -1.89
CA GLN A 70 -22.93 9.25 -0.47
C GLN A 70 -22.23 7.99 0.03
N ALA A 71 -22.70 6.81 -0.38
CA ALA A 71 -22.07 5.54 -0.01
C ALA A 71 -20.62 5.48 -0.49
N ALA A 72 -20.36 5.81 -1.77
CA ALA A 72 -19.00 5.86 -2.30
C ALA A 72 -18.13 6.86 -1.53
N THR A 73 -18.64 8.09 -1.34
CA THR A 73 -17.94 9.16 -0.60
C THR A 73 -17.49 8.70 0.79
N TRP A 74 -18.40 8.14 1.58
CA TRP A 74 -18.08 7.75 2.96
C TRP A 74 -17.23 6.49 3.03
N ILE A 75 -17.44 5.52 2.13
CA ILE A 75 -16.56 4.35 2.04
C ILE A 75 -15.13 4.77 1.69
N GLU A 76 -14.95 5.72 0.77
CA GLU A 76 -13.64 6.23 0.37
C GLU A 76 -12.96 6.99 1.50
N LEU A 77 -13.67 7.93 2.14
CA LEU A 77 -13.10 8.74 3.22
C LEU A 77 -12.80 7.92 4.47
N ILE A 78 -13.79 7.21 4.99
CA ILE A 78 -13.63 6.42 6.22
C ILE A 78 -12.73 5.22 5.94
N GLY A 79 -12.93 4.54 4.81
CA GLY A 79 -12.08 3.42 4.39
C GLY A 79 -10.64 3.83 4.18
N GLY A 80 -10.39 4.99 3.56
CA GLY A 80 -9.05 5.57 3.40
C GLY A 80 -8.37 5.84 4.75
N ILE A 81 -9.06 6.47 5.70
CA ILE A 81 -8.53 6.70 7.06
C ILE A 81 -8.27 5.37 7.79
N CYS A 82 -9.22 4.45 7.76
CA CYS A 82 -9.06 3.13 8.38
C CYS A 82 -7.89 2.36 7.76
N LEU A 83 -7.72 2.44 6.44
CA LEU A 83 -6.61 1.82 5.73
C LEU A 83 -5.28 2.45 6.14
N LEU A 84 -5.19 3.79 6.18
CA LEU A 84 -3.98 4.52 6.58
C LEU A 84 -3.52 4.15 7.99
N LEU A 85 -4.45 4.14 8.95
CA LEU A 85 -4.16 3.77 10.34
C LEU A 85 -3.98 2.25 10.52
N GLY A 86 -4.42 1.46 9.54
CA GLY A 86 -4.43 0.01 9.56
C GLY A 86 -5.38 -0.55 10.62
N VAL A 87 -6.61 -0.01 10.63
CA VAL A 87 -7.75 -0.45 11.45
C VAL A 87 -8.61 -1.42 10.63
N ALA A 88 -8.88 -2.59 11.21
CA ALA A 88 -9.69 -3.64 10.57
C ALA A 88 -9.24 -3.91 9.12
N THR A 89 -7.94 -3.92 8.87
CA THR A 89 -7.35 -3.71 7.54
C THR A 89 -7.85 -4.70 6.50
N ARG A 90 -8.11 -5.94 6.89
CA ARG A 90 -8.67 -6.96 5.99
C ARG A 90 -10.09 -6.63 5.56
N ALA A 91 -10.93 -6.21 6.50
CA ALA A 91 -12.30 -5.80 6.21
C ALA A 91 -12.32 -4.51 5.39
N THR A 92 -11.50 -3.52 5.76
CA THR A 92 -11.34 -2.27 5.02
C THR A 92 -10.84 -2.52 3.60
N ALA A 93 -9.86 -3.39 3.40
CA ALA A 93 -9.37 -3.75 2.07
C ALA A 93 -10.43 -4.48 1.23
N ALA A 94 -11.20 -5.40 1.83
CA ALA A 94 -12.30 -6.07 1.13
C ALA A 94 -13.38 -5.07 0.69
N LEU A 95 -13.73 -4.13 1.58
CA LEU A 95 -14.70 -3.07 1.29
C LEU A 95 -14.22 -2.17 0.14
N LEU A 96 -12.96 -1.72 0.20
CA LEU A 96 -12.38 -0.88 -0.85
C LEU A 96 -12.24 -1.64 -2.18
N ILE A 97 -11.88 -2.93 -2.18
CA ILE A 97 -11.90 -3.76 -3.40
C ILE A 97 -13.30 -3.79 -4.01
N GLY A 98 -14.34 -4.02 -3.18
CA GLY A 98 -15.73 -4.01 -3.64
C GLY A 98 -16.13 -2.68 -4.27
N LEU A 99 -15.78 -1.57 -3.61
CA LEU A 99 -15.96 -0.23 -4.14
C LEU A 99 -15.23 -0.05 -5.48
N THR A 100 -13.95 -0.43 -5.58
CA THR A 100 -13.16 -0.31 -6.81
C THR A 100 -13.78 -1.10 -7.96
N VAL A 101 -14.30 -2.29 -7.69
CA VAL A 101 -14.96 -3.12 -8.71
C VAL A 101 -16.23 -2.45 -9.21
N VAL A 102 -17.06 -1.90 -8.31
CA VAL A 102 -18.28 -1.16 -8.69
C VAL A 102 -17.94 0.09 -9.50
N ALA A 103 -16.96 0.88 -9.04
CA ALA A 103 -16.49 2.07 -9.76
C ALA A 103 -15.94 1.69 -11.14
N THR A 104 -15.22 0.57 -11.23
CA THR A 104 -14.72 0.05 -12.50
C THR A 104 -15.87 -0.28 -13.43
N ALA A 105 -16.85 -1.06 -12.97
CA ALA A 105 -18.00 -1.45 -13.77
C ALA A 105 -18.84 -0.25 -14.26
N ALA A 106 -19.04 0.75 -13.40
CA ALA A 106 -19.88 1.90 -13.72
C ALA A 106 -19.18 2.96 -14.57
N VAL A 107 -17.86 3.15 -14.41
CA VAL A 107 -17.15 4.34 -14.92
C VAL A 107 -15.91 4.01 -15.75
N HIS A 108 -15.20 2.91 -15.45
CA HIS A 108 -13.89 2.63 -16.08
C HIS A 108 -13.86 1.43 -17.02
N TRP A 109 -14.96 0.69 -17.14
CA TRP A 109 -15.05 -0.49 -18.00
C TRP A 109 -15.15 -0.08 -19.47
N PRO A 110 -14.45 -0.78 -20.40
CA PRO A 110 -14.57 -0.49 -21.83
C PRO A 110 -15.95 -0.85 -22.36
N ALA A 111 -16.44 -0.04 -23.31
CA ALA A 111 -17.72 -0.30 -23.97
C ALA A 111 -17.68 -1.56 -24.86
N GLN A 112 -16.53 -1.85 -25.51
CA GLN A 112 -16.33 -3.02 -26.35
C GLN A 112 -15.25 -3.93 -25.76
N TRP A 113 -15.60 -5.19 -25.52
CA TRP A 113 -14.68 -6.19 -24.95
C TRP A 113 -14.92 -7.60 -25.52
N ASP A 114 -15.48 -7.68 -26.74
CA ASP A 114 -15.78 -8.94 -27.43
C ASP A 114 -14.52 -9.76 -27.78
N SER A 115 -13.33 -9.13 -27.70
CA SER A 115 -12.04 -9.78 -27.86
C SER A 115 -11.04 -9.30 -26.79
N LEU A 116 -9.98 -10.09 -26.56
CA LEU A 116 -8.88 -9.67 -25.69
C LEU A 116 -8.16 -8.42 -26.22
N ALA A 117 -8.11 -8.24 -27.54
CA ALA A 117 -7.49 -7.07 -28.16
C ALA A 117 -8.29 -5.79 -27.89
N SER A 118 -9.62 -5.84 -27.99
CA SER A 118 -10.49 -4.72 -27.64
C SER A 118 -10.51 -4.46 -26.13
N LEU A 119 -10.50 -5.50 -25.29
CA LEU A 119 -10.40 -5.34 -23.84
C LEU A 119 -9.07 -4.66 -23.43
N ALA A 120 -7.96 -5.03 -24.07
CA ALA A 120 -6.65 -4.46 -23.78
C ALA A 120 -6.57 -2.96 -24.06
N GLN A 121 -7.41 -2.41 -24.96
CA GLN A 121 -7.47 -0.97 -25.21
C GLN A 121 -7.95 -0.19 -23.98
N GLY A 122 -8.83 -0.78 -23.16
CA GLY A 122 -9.28 -0.18 -21.90
C GLY A 122 -8.25 -0.23 -20.76
N TYR A 123 -7.14 -0.96 -20.94
CA TYR A 123 -6.00 -0.94 -20.02
C TYR A 123 -5.13 0.31 -20.27
N ALA A 124 -5.74 1.48 -20.12
CA ALA A 124 -5.13 2.77 -20.40
C ALA A 124 -5.31 3.75 -19.21
N ILE A 125 -4.57 4.86 -19.28
CA ILE A 125 -4.83 6.08 -18.51
C ILE A 125 -4.99 7.17 -19.58
N SER A 126 -6.21 7.38 -20.04
CA SER A 126 -6.49 8.27 -21.18
C SER A 126 -7.95 8.72 -21.21
N ASP A 127 -8.18 9.97 -21.60
CA ASP A 127 -9.55 10.50 -21.78
C ASP A 127 -10.19 10.11 -23.12
N GLN A 128 -9.58 9.19 -23.87
CA GLN A 128 -10.02 8.77 -25.21
C GLN A 128 -11.24 7.82 -25.21
N GLY A 129 -11.85 7.54 -24.06
CA GLY A 129 -13.16 6.88 -23.96
C GLY A 129 -13.18 5.38 -24.25
N GLN A 130 -12.03 4.70 -24.37
CA GLN A 130 -11.95 3.25 -24.63
C GLN A 130 -11.91 2.40 -23.35
N GLY A 131 -12.37 2.94 -22.21
CA GLY A 131 -12.15 2.37 -20.86
C GLY A 131 -10.97 3.04 -20.15
N ASN A 132 -10.77 2.75 -18.86
CA ASN A 132 -9.68 3.28 -18.03
C ASN A 132 -9.41 2.40 -16.79
N PHE A 133 -9.53 1.08 -16.93
CA PHE A 133 -9.51 0.16 -15.78
C PHE A 133 -8.09 -0.16 -15.26
N LYS A 134 -7.04 0.40 -15.88
CA LYS A 134 -5.65 0.17 -15.46
C LYS A 134 -5.40 0.60 -14.02
N LEU A 135 -5.78 1.82 -13.65
CA LEU A 135 -5.56 2.32 -12.30
C LEU A 135 -6.40 1.56 -11.25
N PRO A 136 -7.72 1.33 -11.45
CA PRO A 136 -8.50 0.46 -10.57
C PRO A 136 -7.91 -0.95 -10.41
N LEU A 137 -7.41 -1.56 -11.48
CA LEU A 137 -6.78 -2.89 -11.40
C LEU A 137 -5.51 -2.88 -10.53
N LEU A 138 -4.68 -1.84 -10.65
CA LEU A 138 -3.52 -1.65 -9.78
C LEU A 138 -3.93 -1.48 -8.32
N PHE A 139 -5.02 -0.75 -8.03
CA PHE A 139 -5.52 -0.59 -6.66
C PHE A 139 -5.95 -1.92 -6.06
N ILE A 140 -6.71 -2.72 -6.80
CA ILE A 140 -7.10 -4.07 -6.36
C ILE A 140 -5.85 -4.93 -6.13
N ALA A 141 -4.89 -4.92 -7.06
CA ALA A 141 -3.64 -5.67 -6.91
C ALA A 141 -2.84 -5.28 -5.66
N MET A 142 -2.82 -4.00 -5.30
CA MET A 142 -2.17 -3.49 -4.09
C MET A 142 -2.97 -3.75 -2.81
N LEU A 143 -4.30 -3.80 -2.88
CA LEU A 143 -5.17 -4.14 -1.75
C LEU A 143 -5.13 -5.63 -1.42
N LEU A 144 -4.88 -6.51 -2.39
CA LEU A 144 -4.83 -7.97 -2.19
C LEU A 144 -3.81 -8.41 -1.12
N PRO A 145 -2.54 -7.93 -1.12
CA PRO A 145 -1.62 -8.19 -0.02
C PRO A 145 -2.16 -7.76 1.35
N LEU A 146 -2.84 -6.61 1.43
CA LEU A 146 -3.41 -6.11 2.69
C LEU A 146 -4.60 -6.96 3.16
N LEU A 147 -5.43 -7.44 2.23
CA LEU A 147 -6.53 -8.36 2.50
C LEU A 147 -6.02 -9.72 3.02
N LEU A 148 -5.00 -10.28 2.36
CA LEU A 148 -4.52 -11.64 2.62
C LEU A 148 -3.52 -11.71 3.78
N GLN A 149 -2.66 -10.70 3.93
CA GLN A 149 -1.56 -10.68 4.89
C GLN A 149 -1.87 -9.77 6.09
N GLY A 150 -2.65 -8.70 5.90
CA GLY A 150 -3.06 -7.76 6.95
C GLY A 150 -2.24 -6.47 6.98
N ALA A 151 -2.36 -5.75 8.09
CA ALA A 151 -1.93 -4.35 8.24
C ALA A 151 -0.41 -4.11 8.42
N GLY A 152 0.35 -5.18 8.69
CA GLY A 152 1.74 -5.07 9.13
C GLY A 152 1.88 -4.49 10.53
N ARG A 153 3.13 -4.32 10.97
CA ARG A 153 3.46 -3.97 12.37
C ARG A 153 3.17 -2.51 12.73
N LEU A 154 3.34 -1.59 11.78
CA LEU A 154 3.07 -0.16 11.99
C LEU A 154 1.59 0.17 11.75
N SER A 155 0.70 -0.44 12.52
CA SER A 155 -0.75 -0.29 12.40
C SER A 155 -1.47 -0.49 13.73
N VAL A 156 -2.71 -0.03 13.83
CA VAL A 156 -3.57 -0.30 14.99
C VAL A 156 -3.80 -1.81 15.15
N ASP A 157 -4.13 -2.52 14.06
CA ASP A 157 -4.29 -3.98 14.07
C ASP A 157 -3.03 -4.73 14.52
N GLY A 158 -1.85 -4.23 14.14
CA GLY A 158 -0.54 -4.80 14.49
C GLY A 158 -0.18 -4.57 15.96
N TRP A 159 -0.47 -3.37 16.47
CA TRP A 159 -0.27 -3.03 17.89
C TRP A 159 -1.09 -3.95 18.81
N LEU A 160 -2.33 -4.25 18.43
CA LEU A 160 -3.21 -5.16 19.19
C LEU A 160 -2.73 -6.62 19.18
N ARG A 161 -2.12 -7.09 18.08
CA ARG A 161 -1.68 -8.49 17.92
C ARG A 161 -0.31 -8.79 18.56
N ARG A 162 0.50 -7.78 18.89
CA ARG A 162 1.85 -7.90 19.48
C ARG A 162 2.71 -9.02 18.86
N ASP A 163 2.84 -9.05 17.53
CA ASP A 163 3.55 -10.13 16.84
C ASP A 163 5.09 -10.02 16.96
N PRO A 164 5.78 -10.97 17.61
CA PRO A 164 7.23 -10.95 17.83
C PRO A 164 8.07 -11.35 16.59
N ARG A 165 7.50 -11.69 15.43
CA ARG A 165 8.23 -12.31 14.31
C ARG A 165 9.07 -11.37 13.42
N GLY A 166 10.39 -11.59 13.38
CA GLY A 166 11.33 -10.96 12.43
C GLY A 166 12.25 -9.91 13.08
N ARG A 167 13.55 -9.98 12.76
CA ARG A 167 14.61 -9.15 13.37
C ARG A 167 14.77 -7.83 12.60
N ALA A 168 13.99 -6.82 12.97
CA ALA A 168 14.22 -5.44 12.55
C ALA A 168 15.17 -4.74 13.54
N ASP A 169 16.40 -5.23 13.66
CA ASP A 169 17.43 -4.74 14.58
C ASP A 169 18.13 -3.47 14.05
N ALA A 170 18.98 -2.83 14.86
CA ALA A 170 19.70 -1.61 14.46
C ALA A 170 20.56 -1.80 13.18
N LEU A 171 21.01 -3.04 12.89
CA LEU A 171 21.69 -3.35 11.63
C LEU A 171 20.74 -3.33 10.43
N ALA A 172 19.55 -3.91 10.58
CA ALA A 172 18.53 -3.87 9.54
C ALA A 172 18.17 -2.43 9.19
N TRP A 173 17.84 -1.62 10.20
CA TRP A 173 17.47 -0.20 10.01
C TRP A 173 18.64 0.66 9.53
N GLY A 174 19.83 0.50 10.11
CA GLY A 174 21.02 1.23 9.68
C GLY A 174 21.42 0.92 8.24
N GLY A 175 21.39 -0.36 7.86
CA GLY A 175 21.65 -0.78 6.49
C GLY A 175 20.63 -0.23 5.50
N LEU A 176 19.34 -0.30 5.82
CA LEU A 176 18.27 0.28 4.99
C LEU A 176 18.45 1.78 4.80
N ALA A 177 18.73 2.53 5.87
CA ALA A 177 18.89 3.98 5.81
C ALA A 177 20.04 4.40 4.89
N LEU A 178 21.18 3.69 4.92
CA LEU A 178 22.30 3.97 4.02
C LEU A 178 21.99 3.62 2.56
N VAL A 179 21.33 2.47 2.32
CA VAL A 179 20.92 2.07 0.97
C VAL A 179 19.92 3.06 0.39
N ALA A 180 19.00 3.58 1.19
CA ALA A 180 18.03 4.58 0.78
C ALA A 180 18.65 5.98 0.59
N ALA A 181 19.63 6.36 1.41
CA ALA A 181 20.33 7.64 1.31
C ALA A 181 21.07 7.80 -0.02
N TRP A 182 21.62 6.71 -0.58
CA TRP A 182 22.36 6.75 -1.84
C TRP A 182 21.55 7.31 -3.02
N PRO A 183 20.41 6.71 -3.46
CA PRO A 183 19.61 7.27 -4.54
C PRO A 183 18.96 8.60 -4.13
N LEU A 184 18.64 8.78 -2.84
CA LEU A 184 18.05 10.03 -2.37
C LEU A 184 19.02 11.20 -2.46
N ALA A 185 20.33 10.99 -2.31
CA ALA A 185 21.33 12.05 -2.42
C ALA A 185 21.34 12.71 -3.81
N TRP A 186 20.93 11.98 -4.85
CA TRP A 186 20.82 12.50 -6.21
C TRP A 186 19.63 13.44 -6.39
N LEU A 187 18.57 13.27 -5.58
CA LEU A 187 17.32 14.02 -5.70
C LEU A 187 17.17 15.10 -4.60
N LEU A 188 17.55 14.76 -3.38
CA LEU A 188 17.31 15.51 -2.15
C LEU A 188 18.52 15.37 -1.19
N PRO A 189 19.62 16.13 -1.41
CA PRO A 189 20.88 15.96 -0.68
C PRO A 189 20.76 16.20 0.83
N GLY A 190 19.94 17.16 1.27
CA GLY A 190 19.71 17.43 2.69
C GLY A 190 19.11 16.24 3.45
N PRO A 191 17.92 15.75 3.05
CA PRO A 191 17.33 14.53 3.61
C PRO A 191 18.24 13.30 3.51
N ALA A 192 19.00 13.17 2.42
CA ALA A 192 19.95 12.07 2.26
C ALA A 192 21.09 12.10 3.29
N LEU A 193 21.63 13.28 3.61
CA LEU A 193 22.64 13.43 4.67
C LEU A 193 22.09 13.04 6.04
N VAL A 194 20.86 13.46 6.36
CA VAL A 194 20.20 13.07 7.62
C VAL A 194 20.01 11.55 7.69
N LEU A 195 19.57 10.91 6.61
CA LEU A 195 19.44 9.45 6.57
C LEU A 195 20.80 8.75 6.69
N ALA A 196 21.85 9.30 6.09
CA ALA A 196 23.20 8.76 6.17
C ALA A 196 23.78 8.84 7.60
N THR A 197 23.59 9.96 8.30
CA THR A 197 24.05 10.13 9.68
C THR A 197 23.30 9.21 10.65
N VAL A 198 21.98 9.09 10.49
CA VAL A 198 21.18 8.15 11.29
C VAL A 198 21.59 6.70 10.98
N GLY A 199 21.75 6.36 9.70
CA GLY A 199 22.15 5.01 9.29
C GLY A 199 23.51 4.59 9.86
N THR A 200 24.51 5.48 9.77
CA THR A 200 25.84 5.24 10.36
C THR A 200 25.80 5.13 11.88
N ALA A 201 25.02 5.98 12.56
CA ALA A 201 24.85 5.90 14.02
C ALA A 201 24.25 4.56 14.46
N LEU A 202 23.21 4.08 13.76
CA LEU A 202 22.56 2.79 14.05
C LEU A 202 23.51 1.60 13.81
N LEU A 203 24.33 1.64 12.75
CA LEU A 203 25.37 0.64 12.54
C LEU A 203 26.42 0.68 13.66
N GLY A 204 26.81 1.88 14.11
CA GLY A 204 27.71 2.07 15.25
C GLY A 204 27.18 1.43 16.54
N VAL A 205 25.91 1.70 16.88
CA VAL A 205 25.21 1.09 18.02
C VAL A 205 25.18 -0.43 17.90
N ALA A 206 24.88 -0.96 16.72
CA ALA A 206 24.86 -2.40 16.52
C ALA A 206 26.22 -3.07 16.67
N VAL A 207 27.29 -2.45 16.14
CA VAL A 207 28.66 -2.94 16.30
C VAL A 207 29.08 -2.87 17.77
N TRP A 208 28.74 -1.78 18.46
CA TRP A 208 28.99 -1.61 19.89
C TRP A 208 28.33 -2.73 20.71
N HIS A 209 27.04 -2.98 20.50
CA HIS A 209 26.34 -4.07 21.20
C HIS A 209 26.90 -5.46 20.87
N ARG A 210 27.40 -5.69 19.65
CA ARG A 210 28.06 -6.97 19.32
C ARG A 210 29.42 -7.13 19.99
N ARG A 211 30.16 -6.04 20.20
CA ARG A 211 31.49 -6.06 20.83
C ARG A 211 31.44 -6.12 22.36
N HIS A 212 30.44 -5.48 22.97
CA HIS A 212 30.32 -5.34 24.43
C HIS A 212 29.14 -6.12 25.04
N GLY A 213 28.29 -6.74 24.22
CA GLY A 213 27.24 -7.64 24.68
C GLY A 213 27.78 -9.03 25.00
N THR A 214 27.34 -9.61 26.12
CA THR A 214 27.65 -10.97 26.57
C THR A 214 26.96 -12.03 25.71
N VAL A 215 27.39 -12.18 24.45
CA VAL A 215 26.96 -13.31 23.60
C VAL A 215 28.18 -14.18 23.35
N ARG A 216 28.19 -15.37 23.96
CA ARG A 216 29.14 -16.44 23.66
C ARG A 216 29.15 -16.69 22.15
N PRO A 217 30.32 -16.89 21.52
CA PRO A 217 30.39 -17.14 20.10
C PRO A 217 29.57 -18.39 19.74
N LEU A 218 28.72 -18.25 18.73
CA LEU A 218 28.02 -19.36 18.09
C LEU A 218 29.03 -20.18 17.29
N CYS A 219 29.57 -21.21 17.95
CA CYS A 219 29.82 -22.51 17.36
C CYS A 219 28.97 -23.52 18.14
#